data_AF-A0A1B3DH88-F1
#
_entry.id   AF-A0A1B3DH88-F1
#
_cell.length_a   1.000
_cell.length_b   1.000
_cell.length_c   1.000
_cell.angle_alpha   90.00
_cell.angle_beta   90.00
_cell.angle_gamma   90.00
#
_symmetry.space_group_name_H-M   'P 1'
#
loop_
_entity.id
_entity.type
_entity.pdbx_description
1 polymer ?
#
loop_
_entity_poly.entity_id
_entity_poly.type
_entity_poly.pdbx_seq_one_letter_code
_entity_poly.pdbx_strand_id
1 'polypeptide(L)'
;MTQSTHEKIVRVGAIYDILAMAPFALPMVSVWAYSMIQWVDQQLGFNSRFSTLDPTAMFLLNIGAWAYLVWGFVRWRAPTREHARLSALLRVIVVVLQVLAVSGGASPFLLVLGVVQLLLAVLEFSHRLFERNVAKPTREGARSY
;
A
#
# COMPACT_ATOMS: atom_id res chain seq x y z
N MET A 1 16.83 -7.80 -21.33
CA MET A 1 16.77 -6.55 -20.54
C MET A 1 16.60 -6.93 -19.08
N THR A 2 17.63 -6.75 -18.27
CA THR A 2 17.59 -7.02 -16.82
C THR A 2 16.76 -5.93 -16.13
N GLN A 3 15.60 -6.30 -15.56
CA GLN A 3 14.79 -5.36 -14.78
C GLN A 3 15.62 -4.75 -13.66
N SER A 4 15.57 -3.42 -13.54
CA SER A 4 16.13 -2.73 -12.39
C SER A 4 15.41 -3.19 -11.10
N THR A 5 16.13 -3.25 -9.98
CA THR A 5 15.56 -3.61 -8.66
C THR A 5 14.34 -2.72 -8.31
N HIS A 6 14.28 -1.50 -8.84
CA HIS A 6 13.16 -0.58 -8.70
C HIS A 6 11.84 -1.11 -9.26
N GLU A 7 11.85 -1.60 -10.49
CA GLU A 7 10.65 -2.15 -11.14
C GLU A 7 10.12 -3.37 -10.37
N LYS A 8 11.02 -4.16 -9.78
CA LYS A 8 10.65 -5.33 -8.96
C LYS A 8 9.91 -4.91 -7.69
N ILE A 9 10.40 -3.91 -6.96
CA ILE A 9 9.75 -3.43 -5.72
C ILE A 9 8.36 -2.86 -6.03
N VAL A 10 8.26 -2.00 -7.04
CA VAL A 10 6.97 -1.41 -7.46
C VAL A 10 5.99 -2.51 -7.89
N ARG A 11 6.48 -3.53 -8.60
CA ARG A 11 5.65 -4.66 -9.02
C ARG A 11 5.19 -5.54 -7.84
N VAL A 12 6.06 -5.80 -6.87
CA VAL A 12 5.70 -6.52 -5.64
C VAL A 12 4.66 -5.74 -4.84
N GLY A 13 4.87 -4.44 -4.66
CA GLY A 13 3.90 -3.56 -4.00
C GLY A 13 2.56 -3.51 -4.72
N ALA A 14 2.57 -3.50 -6.06
CA ALA A 14 1.36 -3.55 -6.87
C ALA A 14 0.61 -4.89 -6.73
N ILE A 15 1.33 -6.02 -6.72
CA ILE A 15 0.74 -7.35 -6.50
C ILE A 15 0.13 -7.44 -5.10
N TYR A 16 0.81 -6.93 -4.08
CA TYR A 16 0.28 -6.86 -2.72
C TYR A 16 -1.04 -6.09 -2.68
N ASP A 17 -1.08 -4.88 -3.27
CA ASP A 17 -2.29 -4.06 -3.28
C ASP A 17 -3.45 -4.76 -4.02
N ILE A 18 -3.15 -5.45 -5.12
CA ILE A 18 -4.15 -6.25 -5.85
C ILE A 18 -4.69 -7.38 -4.99
N LEU A 19 -3.82 -8.18 -4.37
CA LEU A 19 -4.24 -9.32 -3.57
C LEU A 19 -4.99 -8.89 -2.30
N ALA A 20 -4.56 -7.81 -1.67
CA ALA A 20 -5.21 -7.25 -0.49
C ALA A 20 -6.62 -6.72 -0.81
N MET A 21 -6.82 -6.12 -1.99
CA MET A 21 -8.09 -5.47 -2.34
C MET A 21 -9.01 -6.32 -3.22
N ALA A 22 -8.52 -7.37 -3.88
CA ALA A 22 -9.32 -8.24 -4.74
C ALA A 22 -10.57 -8.84 -4.07
N PRO A 23 -10.51 -9.31 -2.80
CA PRO A 23 -11.71 -9.81 -2.11
C PRO A 23 -12.79 -8.75 -1.92
N PHE A 24 -12.41 -7.46 -1.91
CA PHE A 24 -13.32 -6.34 -1.73
C PHE A 24 -13.90 -5.80 -3.04
N ALA A 25 -13.60 -6.41 -4.19
CA ALA A 25 -14.07 -5.92 -5.50
C ALA A 25 -15.54 -6.28 -5.79
N LEU A 26 -16.01 -7.38 -5.22
CA LEU A 26 -17.37 -7.88 -5.41
C LEU A 26 -18.11 -7.88 -4.06
N PRO A 27 -19.38 -7.42 -3.99
CA PRO A 27 -20.12 -7.32 -2.73
C PRO A 27 -20.19 -8.65 -1.96
N MET A 28 -20.51 -9.75 -2.64
CA MET A 28 -20.65 -11.07 -1.99
C MET A 28 -19.33 -11.55 -1.37
N VAL A 29 -18.21 -11.30 -2.05
CA VAL A 29 -16.87 -11.68 -1.56
C VAL A 29 -16.42 -10.72 -0.45
N SER A 30 -16.82 -9.46 -0.52
CA SER A 30 -16.49 -8.44 0.48
C SER A 30 -17.09 -8.79 1.85
N VAL A 31 -18.29 -9.37 1.89
CA VAL A 31 -18.90 -9.86 3.14
C VAL A 31 -18.02 -10.92 3.79
N TRP A 32 -17.51 -11.86 3.01
CA TRP A 32 -16.63 -12.92 3.50
C TRP A 32 -15.25 -12.38 3.92
N ALA A 33 -14.68 -11.46 3.15
CA ALA A 33 -13.42 -10.81 3.50
C ALA A 33 -13.55 -9.97 4.79
N TYR A 34 -14.68 -9.26 4.95
CA TYR A 34 -14.97 -8.48 6.15
C TYR A 34 -15.14 -9.38 7.37
N SER A 35 -15.81 -10.54 7.24
CA SER A 35 -15.94 -11.50 8.35
C SER A 35 -14.61 -12.17 8.70
N MET A 36 -13.71 -12.41 7.73
CA MET A 36 -12.34 -12.86 8.01
C MET A 36 -11.57 -11.83 8.84
N ILE A 37 -11.69 -10.53 8.56
CA ILE A 37 -11.06 -9.48 9.37
C ILE A 37 -11.61 -9.50 10.79
N GLN A 38 -12.93 -9.63 10.96
CA GLN A 38 -13.55 -9.75 12.28
C GLN A 38 -13.02 -10.97 13.04
N TRP A 39 -12.89 -12.10 12.36
CA TRP A 39 -12.35 -13.32 12.96
C TRP A 39 -10.89 -13.11 13.41
N VAL A 40 -10.05 -12.49 12.58
CA VAL A 40 -8.66 -12.19 12.95
C VAL A 40 -8.60 -11.23 14.14
N ASP A 41 -9.43 -10.19 14.17
CA ASP A 41 -9.52 -9.26 15.30
C ASP A 41 -9.86 -9.97 16.61
N GLN A 42 -10.81 -10.92 16.56
CA GLN A 42 -11.18 -11.75 17.70
C GLN A 42 -10.04 -12.68 18.14
N GLN A 43 -9.35 -13.33 17.20
CA GLN A 43 -8.23 -14.22 17.51
C GLN A 43 -7.04 -13.47 18.13
N LEU A 44 -6.83 -12.22 17.73
CA LEU A 44 -5.81 -11.34 18.31
C LEU A 44 -6.25 -10.70 19.64
N GLY A 45 -7.49 -10.92 20.08
CA GLY A 45 -8.01 -10.47 21.37
C GLY A 45 -8.40 -8.99 21.41
N PHE A 46 -8.47 -8.30 20.27
CA PHE A 46 -8.81 -6.88 20.22
C PHE A 46 -10.28 -6.61 20.53
N ASN A 47 -11.18 -7.53 20.17
CA ASN A 47 -12.62 -7.46 20.43
C ASN A 47 -13.25 -6.12 19.99
N SER A 48 -12.84 -5.65 18.81
CA SER A 48 -13.26 -4.38 18.26
C SER A 48 -14.72 -4.42 17.82
N ARG A 49 -15.37 -3.25 17.78
CA ARG A 49 -16.76 -3.15 17.31
C ARG A 49 -16.78 -3.06 15.79
N PHE A 50 -17.42 -4.03 15.15
CA PHE A 50 -17.66 -4.01 13.72
C PHE A 50 -19.14 -3.71 13.45
N SER A 51 -19.39 -2.68 12.65
CA SER A 51 -20.74 -2.36 12.18
C SER A 51 -21.08 -3.18 10.95
N THR A 52 -22.36 -3.48 10.76
CA THR A 52 -22.85 -4.03 9.50
C THR A 52 -22.63 -3.02 8.38
N LEU A 53 -22.05 -3.47 7.26
CA LEU A 53 -21.90 -2.65 6.07
C LEU A 53 -23.27 -2.49 5.39
N ASP A 54 -23.83 -1.29 5.43
CA ASP A 54 -25.02 -0.96 4.63
C ASP A 54 -24.67 -0.97 3.12
N PRO A 55 -25.67 -1.00 2.22
CA PRO A 55 -25.41 -1.05 0.78
C PRO A 55 -24.56 0.11 0.24
N THR A 56 -24.67 1.31 0.82
CA THR A 56 -23.88 2.48 0.42
C THR A 56 -22.43 2.33 0.88
N ALA A 57 -22.19 1.93 2.13
CA ALA A 57 -20.85 1.64 2.62
C ALA A 57 -20.18 0.50 1.82
N MET A 58 -20.94 -0.54 1.49
CA MET A 58 -20.47 -1.64 0.65
C MET A 58 -20.06 -1.15 -0.75
N PHE A 59 -20.91 -0.33 -1.40
CA PHE A 59 -20.57 0.25 -2.70
C PHE A 59 -19.29 1.09 -2.67
N LEU A 60 -19.11 1.94 -1.64
CA LEU A 60 -17.91 2.75 -1.46
C LEU A 60 -16.65 1.89 -1.22
N LEU A 61 -16.78 0.81 -0.47
CA LEU A 61 -15.72 -0.18 -0.30
C LEU A 61 -15.36 -0.83 -1.66
N ASN A 62 -16.36 -1.24 -2.45
CA ASN A 62 -16.13 -1.89 -3.73
C ASN A 62 -15.48 -0.96 -4.76
N ILE A 63 -15.95 0.29 -4.89
CA ILE A 63 -15.34 1.25 -5.82
C ILE A 63 -13.91 1.60 -5.38
N GLY A 64 -13.67 1.71 -4.07
CA GLY A 64 -12.32 1.86 -3.51
C GLY A 64 -11.42 0.67 -3.88
N ALA A 65 -11.92 -0.56 -3.73
CA ALA A 65 -11.19 -1.76 -4.12
C ALA A 65 -10.85 -1.77 -5.62
N TRP A 66 -11.80 -1.42 -6.49
CA TRP A 66 -11.56 -1.31 -7.93
C TRP A 66 -10.53 -0.25 -8.29
N ALA A 67 -10.51 0.90 -7.60
CA ALA A 67 -9.47 1.90 -7.78
C ALA A 67 -8.07 1.33 -7.49
N TYR A 68 -7.92 0.57 -6.39
CA TYR A 68 -6.66 -0.12 -6.06
C TYR A 68 -6.30 -1.21 -7.08
N LEU A 69 -7.27 -1.98 -7.57
CA LEU A 69 -7.04 -3.04 -8.55
C LEU A 69 -6.57 -2.49 -9.89
N VAL A 70 -7.28 -1.49 -10.44
CA VAL A 70 -6.91 -0.84 -11.71
C VAL A 70 -5.54 -0.16 -11.57
N TRP A 71 -5.32 0.56 -10.46
CA TRP A 71 -4.03 1.21 -10.21
C TRP A 71 -2.88 0.21 -10.02
N GLY A 72 -3.13 -0.89 -9.30
CA GLY A 72 -2.19 -2.00 -9.16
C GLY A 72 -1.84 -2.61 -10.52
N PHE A 73 -2.84 -2.84 -11.38
CA PHE A 73 -2.61 -3.39 -12.71
C PHE A 73 -1.74 -2.48 -13.58
N VAL A 74 -1.98 -1.17 -13.57
CA VAL A 74 -1.15 -0.17 -14.27
C VAL A 74 0.30 -0.25 -13.81
N ARG A 75 0.53 -0.26 -12.49
CA ARG A 75 1.87 -0.36 -11.89
C ARG A 75 2.56 -1.68 -12.19
N TRP A 76 1.82 -2.78 -12.21
CA TRP A 76 2.34 -4.10 -12.52
C TRP A 76 2.80 -4.21 -13.99
N ARG A 77 1.99 -3.69 -14.91
CA ARG A 77 2.21 -3.71 -16.37
C ARG A 77 3.35 -2.78 -16.79
N ALA A 78 3.35 -1.54 -16.28
CA ALA A 78 4.30 -0.49 -16.67
C ALA A 78 4.78 0.31 -15.45
N PRO A 79 5.68 -0.26 -14.62
CA PRO A 79 6.23 0.45 -13.47
C PRO A 79 7.10 1.62 -13.94
N THR A 80 6.79 2.83 -13.46
CA THR A 80 7.60 4.03 -13.69
C THR A 80 8.06 4.61 -12.36
N ARG A 81 9.09 5.48 -12.40
CA ARG A 81 9.56 6.20 -11.21
C ARG A 81 8.46 7.07 -10.60
N GLU A 82 7.64 7.71 -11.43
CA GLU A 82 6.52 8.51 -10.95
C GLU A 82 5.47 7.66 -10.24
N HIS A 83 5.14 6.50 -10.80
CA HIS A 83 4.25 5.53 -10.17
C HIS A 83 4.73 5.10 -8.77
N ALA A 84 6.04 4.91 -8.58
CA ALA A 84 6.61 4.60 -7.27
C ALA A 84 6.43 5.75 -6.26
N ARG A 85 6.53 7.01 -6.69
CA ARG A 85 6.36 8.17 -5.79
C ARG A 85 4.91 8.34 -5.36
N LEU A 86 4.00 8.24 -6.32
CA LEU A 86 2.56 8.33 -6.07
C LEU A 86 2.07 7.15 -5.23
N SER A 87 2.60 5.95 -5.49
CA SER A 87 2.38 4.77 -4.66
C SER A 87 2.81 5.03 -3.21
N ALA A 88 4.05 5.48 -2.98
CA ALA A 88 4.53 5.72 -1.64
C ALA A 88 3.72 6.81 -0.89
N LEU A 89 3.29 7.87 -1.60
CA LEU A 89 2.40 8.88 -1.05
C LEU A 89 1.04 8.29 -0.66
N LEU A 90 0.43 7.49 -1.55
CA LEU A 90 -0.83 6.81 -1.28
C LEU A 90 -0.71 5.90 -0.05
N ARG A 91 0.37 5.14 0.08
CA ARG A 91 0.63 4.29 1.26
C ARG A 91 0.68 5.09 2.56
N VAL A 92 1.34 6.25 2.55
CA VAL A 92 1.38 7.15 3.72
C VAL A 92 -0.03 7.66 4.05
N ILE A 93 -0.80 8.09 3.05
CA ILE A 93 -2.20 8.51 3.24
C ILE A 93 -3.03 7.38 3.86
N VAL A 94 -2.88 6.14 3.36
CA VAL A 94 -3.57 4.96 3.91
C VAL A 94 -3.22 4.75 5.37
N VAL A 95 -1.94 4.82 5.74
CA VAL A 95 -1.53 4.66 7.15
C VAL A 95 -2.15 5.74 8.03
N VAL A 96 -2.17 7.00 7.58
CA VAL A 96 -2.83 8.10 8.32
C VAL A 96 -4.33 7.82 8.50
N LEU A 97 -5.02 7.38 7.44
CA LEU A 97 -6.44 7.02 7.52
C LEU A 97 -6.69 5.83 8.43
N GLN A 98 -5.78 4.84 8.47
CA GLN A 98 -5.87 3.71 9.40
C GLN A 98 -5.72 4.16 10.85
N VAL A 99 -4.77 5.05 11.15
CA VAL A 99 -4.63 5.62 12.50
C VAL A 99 -5.90 6.37 12.91
N LEU A 100 -6.46 7.19 12.01
CA LEU A 100 -7.71 7.90 12.28
C LEU A 100 -8.88 6.92 12.50
N ALA A 101 -9.01 5.88 11.68
CA ALA A 101 -10.05 4.87 11.84
C ALA A 101 -9.94 4.14 13.18
N VAL A 102 -8.73 3.72 13.57
CA VAL A 102 -8.50 3.04 14.85
C VAL A 102 -8.75 3.96 16.03
N SER A 103 -8.37 5.25 15.93
CA SER A 103 -8.72 6.24 16.95
C SER A 103 -10.24 6.46 17.10
N GLY A 104 -11.00 6.21 16.03
CA GLY A 104 -12.45 6.22 16.01
C GLY A 104 -13.11 4.91 16.46
N GLY A 105 -12.34 3.91 16.89
CA GLY A 105 -12.84 2.63 17.39
C GLY A 105 -12.80 1.47 16.39
N ALA A 106 -12.15 1.65 15.23
CA ALA A 106 -11.88 0.53 14.33
C ALA A 106 -10.81 -0.42 14.89
N SER A 107 -10.72 -1.61 14.28
CA SER A 107 -9.80 -2.65 14.73
C SER A 107 -8.32 -2.25 14.68
N PRO A 108 -7.54 -2.43 15.77
CA PRO A 108 -6.08 -2.26 15.77
C PRO A 108 -5.36 -3.14 14.74
N PHE A 109 -5.98 -4.23 14.28
CA PHE A 109 -5.45 -5.07 13.21
C PHE A 109 -5.14 -4.26 11.93
N LEU A 110 -5.89 -3.17 11.68
CA LEU A 110 -5.62 -2.27 10.55
C LEU A 110 -4.20 -1.66 10.63
N LEU A 111 -3.66 -1.43 11.82
CA LEU A 111 -2.30 -0.91 11.98
C LEU A 111 -1.23 -1.95 11.67
N VAL A 112 -1.51 -3.25 11.85
CA VAL A 112 -0.61 -4.33 11.41
C VAL A 112 -0.44 -4.27 9.89
N LEU A 113 -1.54 -4.07 9.15
CA LEU A 113 -1.49 -3.79 7.71
C LEU A 113 -0.78 -2.47 7.41
N GLY A 114 -0.98 -1.46 8.25
CA GLY A 114 -0.28 -0.17 8.16
C GLY A 114 1.25 -0.29 8.27
N VAL A 115 1.77 -1.18 9.11
CA VAL A 115 3.22 -1.44 9.19
C VAL A 115 3.74 -1.98 7.85
N VAL A 116 3.02 -2.92 7.21
CA VAL A 116 3.38 -3.44 5.89
C VAL A 116 3.38 -2.32 4.84
N GLN A 117 2.36 -1.46 4.86
CA GLN A 117 2.27 -0.29 3.98
C GLN A 117 3.45 0.68 4.18
N LEU A 118 3.84 0.91 5.42
CA LEU A 118 4.93 1.83 5.76
C LEU A 118 6.29 1.26 5.36
N LEU A 119 6.51 -0.05 5.54
CA LEU A 119 7.71 -0.74 5.04
C LEU A 119 7.81 -0.63 3.51
N LEU A 120 6.73 -0.87 2.78
CA LEU A 120 6.70 -0.71 1.33
C LEU A 120 6.92 0.74 0.91
N ALA A 121 6.34 1.71 1.62
CA ALA A 121 6.56 3.13 1.36
C ALA A 121 8.04 3.50 1.57
N VAL A 122 8.66 3.03 2.65
CA VAL A 122 10.10 3.25 2.91
C VAL A 122 10.94 2.59 1.84
N LEU A 123 10.62 1.39 1.34
CA LEU A 123 11.36 0.75 0.24
C LEU A 123 11.22 1.54 -1.07
N GLU A 124 10.02 2.05 -1.38
CA GLU A 124 9.76 2.91 -2.54
C GLU A 124 10.46 4.29 -2.42
N PHE A 125 10.64 4.83 -1.20
CA PHE A 125 11.34 6.10 -0.93
C PHE A 125 12.87 5.97 -0.80
N SER A 126 13.36 4.99 -0.03
CA SER A 126 14.77 4.84 0.37
C SER A 126 15.71 4.60 -0.80
N HIS A 127 15.23 4.00 -1.90
CA HIS A 127 16.04 3.89 -3.10
C HIS A 127 16.36 5.26 -3.75
N ARG A 128 15.58 6.32 -3.47
CA ARG A 128 15.94 7.70 -3.85
C ARG A 128 17.24 8.16 -3.18
N LEU A 129 17.51 7.73 -1.95
CA LEU A 129 18.73 8.09 -1.23
C LEU A 129 19.94 7.35 -1.82
N PHE A 130 19.76 6.10 -2.26
CA PHE A 130 20.84 5.29 -2.83
C PHE A 130 21.30 5.82 -4.20
N GLU A 131 20.39 6.13 -5.13
CA GLU A 131 20.79 6.71 -6.43
C GLU A 131 21.39 8.12 -6.29
N ARG A 132 20.88 8.93 -5.35
CA ARG A 132 21.41 10.29 -5.12
C ARG A 132 22.82 10.29 -4.52
N ASN A 133 23.17 9.23 -3.76
CA ASN A 133 24.51 9.03 -3.22
C ASN A 133 25.49 8.45 -4.27
N VAL A 134 25.00 7.66 -5.24
CA VAL A 134 25.82 7.15 -6.35
C VAL A 134 26.06 8.23 -7.42
N ALA A 135 25.12 9.17 -7.60
CA ALA A 135 25.24 10.28 -8.54
C ALA A 135 26.00 11.51 -8.01
N LYS A 136 26.86 11.37 -6.99
CA LYS A 136 27.88 12.39 -6.70
C LYS A 136 29.06 12.14 -7.65
N PRO A 137 29.30 13.00 -8.66
CA PRO A 137 30.55 12.90 -9.41
C PRO A 137 31.69 13.19 -8.43
N THR A 138 32.70 12.33 -8.44
CA THR A 138 34.01 12.55 -7.84
C THR A 138 34.50 13.92 -8.33
N ARG A 139 34.42 14.94 -7.48
CA ARG A 139 35.13 16.20 -7.71
C ARG A 139 36.60 15.99 -7.33
N GLU A 140 37.32 15.21 -8.12
CA GLU A 140 38.77 15.16 -8.07
C GLU A 140 39.28 15.09 -9.51
N GLY A 141 39.55 16.26 -10.07
CA GLY A 141 39.99 16.36 -11.46
C GLY A 141 39.77 17.74 -12.05
N ALA A 142 40.02 18.81 -11.30
CA ALA A 142 40.19 20.13 -11.91
C ALA A 142 40.97 21.07 -10.97
N ARG A 143 42.17 21.42 -11.46
CA ARG A 143 43.04 22.55 -11.08
C ARG A 143 44.08 22.29 -10.00
N SER A 144 45.31 22.11 -10.46
CA SER A 144 46.29 23.20 -10.40
C SER A 144 47.31 23.05 -11.53
N TYR A 145 47.50 24.16 -12.23
CA TYR A 145 48.51 24.42 -13.25
C TYR A 145 49.92 24.36 -12.66
#